data_AF-A0A4R7Z6C8-F1
#
_entry.id   AF-A0A4R7Z6C8-F1
#
_cell.length_a   1.000
_cell.length_b   1.000
_cell.length_c   1.000
_cell.angle_alpha   90.00
_cell.angle_beta   90.00
_cell.angle_gamma   90.00
#
_symmetry.space_group_name_H-M   'P 1'
#
loop_
_entity.id
_entity.type
_entity.pdbx_description
1 polymer ?
#
loop_
_entity_poly.entity_id
_entity_poly.type
_entity_poly.pdbx_seq_one_letter_code
_entity_poly.pdbx_strand_id
1 'polypeptide(L)'
;MYIEKKDGYVLFMNLILITLIGLFIPLLIQQQKLNYRILNNRISAAQNKEAVESALQYQLYFFEKENLLLDEDINLSEEIKITIKGKEDDNFIYLTAEIDSGIPYIAEMTMEKESLKIVNKIIYRSE
;
A
#
# COMPACT_ATOMS: atom_id res chain seq x y z
N MET A 1 -35.74 -62.10 -4.55
CA MET A 1 -35.04 -60.88 -5.01
C MET A 1 -34.78 -60.03 -3.77
N TYR A 2 -33.59 -60.15 -3.19
CA TYR A 2 -33.23 -59.36 -2.00
C TYR A 2 -32.98 -57.93 -2.46
N ILE A 3 -33.89 -57.01 -2.10
CA ILE A 3 -33.64 -55.58 -2.22
C ILE A 3 -32.64 -55.26 -1.11
N GLU A 4 -31.35 -55.14 -1.46
CA GLU A 4 -30.36 -54.60 -0.54
C GLU A 4 -30.86 -53.24 -0.03
N LYS A 5 -30.99 -53.09 1.29
CA LYS A 5 -31.39 -51.84 1.93
C LYS A 5 -30.31 -50.77 1.69
N LYS A 6 -30.40 -50.07 0.57
CA LYS A 6 -29.50 -48.98 0.16
C LYS A 6 -29.69 -47.70 0.98
N ASP A 7 -30.73 -47.62 1.81
CA ASP A 7 -31.08 -46.44 2.60
C ASP A 7 -29.94 -46.03 3.54
N GLY A 8 -29.28 -46.99 4.20
CA GLY A 8 -28.13 -46.71 5.08
C GLY A 8 -26.91 -46.17 4.34
N TYR A 9 -26.68 -46.65 3.11
CA TYR A 9 -25.60 -46.16 2.24
C TYR A 9 -25.87 -44.73 1.77
N VAL A 10 -27.12 -44.41 1.38
CA VAL A 10 -27.53 -43.05 1.01
C VAL A 10 -27.34 -42.10 2.20
N LEU A 11 -27.73 -42.52 3.41
CA LEU A 11 -27.59 -41.73 4.63
C LEU A 11 -26.12 -41.46 4.98
N PHE A 12 -25.27 -42.48 4.86
CA PHE A 12 -23.83 -42.36 5.08
C PHE A 12 -23.17 -41.42 4.06
N MET A 13 -23.49 -41.55 2.77
CA MET A 13 -22.97 -40.68 1.72
C MET A 13 -23.40 -39.22 1.92
N ASN A 14 -24.64 -38.98 2.32
CA ASN A 14 -25.12 -37.63 2.62
C ASN A 14 -24.41 -37.02 3.85
N LEU A 15 -24.12 -37.82 4.88
CA LEU A 15 -23.39 -37.36 6.05
C LEU A 15 -21.96 -36.96 5.69
N ILE A 16 -21.26 -37.76 4.88
CA ILE A 16 -19.94 -37.42 4.35
C ILE A 16 -20.01 -36.15 3.51
N LEU A 17 -21.01 -36.01 2.66
CA LEU A 17 -21.16 -34.84 1.80
C LEU A 17 -21.38 -33.56 2.63
N ILE A 18 -22.28 -33.61 3.63
CA ILE A 18 -22.56 -32.47 4.51
C ILE A 18 -21.35 -32.11 5.35
N THR A 19 -20.60 -33.09 5.86
CA THR A 19 -19.37 -32.82 6.63
C THR A 19 -18.27 -32.21 5.76
N LEU A 20 -18.10 -32.70 4.53
CA LEU A 20 -17.18 -32.08 3.56
C LEU A 20 -17.61 -30.63 3.27
N ILE A 21 -18.87 -30.40 2.92
CA ILE A 21 -19.39 -29.05 2.65
C ILE A 21 -19.18 -28.12 3.87
N GLY A 22 -19.47 -28.63 5.08
CA GLY A 22 -19.31 -27.91 6.33
C GLY A 22 -17.87 -27.53 6.65
N LEU A 23 -16.89 -28.29 6.16
CA LEU A 23 -15.46 -27.97 6.29
C LEU A 23 -14.98 -27.02 5.19
N PHE A 24 -15.43 -27.21 3.94
CA PHE A 24 -14.96 -26.42 2.80
C PHE A 24 -15.50 -24.99 2.79
N ILE A 25 -16.76 -24.76 3.19
CA ILE A 25 -17.35 -23.41 3.17
C ILE A 25 -16.56 -22.44 4.08
N PRO A 26 -16.27 -22.77 5.36
CA PRO A 26 -15.47 -21.90 6.22
C PRO A 26 -14.06 -21.64 5.70
N LEU A 27 -13.42 -22.64 5.07
CA LEU A 27 -12.09 -22.49 4.48
C LEU A 27 -12.11 -21.50 3.31
N LEU A 28 -13.09 -21.61 2.41
CA LEU A 28 -13.26 -20.70 1.29
C LEU A 28 -13.53 -19.26 1.76
N ILE A 29 -14.36 -19.08 2.79
CA ILE A 29 -14.62 -17.75 3.37
C ILE A 29 -13.35 -17.15 3.98
N GLN A 30 -12.55 -17.95 4.69
CA GLN A 30 -11.27 -17.50 5.26
C GLN A 30 -10.29 -17.07 4.16
N GLN A 31 -10.18 -17.86 3.10
CA GLN A 31 -9.32 -17.54 1.95
C GLN A 31 -9.74 -16.23 1.27
N GLN A 32 -11.05 -16.03 1.05
CA GLN A 32 -11.56 -14.78 0.46
C GLN A 32 -11.27 -13.57 1.35
N LYS A 33 -11.49 -13.67 2.67
CA LYS A 33 -11.17 -12.59 3.61
C LYS A 33 -9.69 -12.23 3.59
N LEU A 34 -8.81 -13.23 3.54
CA LEU A 34 -7.37 -13.03 3.51
C LEU A 34 -6.94 -12.37 2.19
N ASN A 35 -7.46 -12.85 1.06
CA ASN A 35 -7.21 -12.24 -0.25
C ASN A 35 -7.69 -10.80 -0.32
N TYR A 36 -8.86 -10.50 0.24
CA TYR A 36 -9.39 -9.14 0.30
C TYR A 36 -8.46 -8.21 1.09
N ARG A 37 -7.96 -8.65 2.26
CA ARG A 37 -6.99 -7.88 3.05
C ARG A 37 -5.68 -7.65 2.30
N ILE A 38 -5.14 -8.67 1.62
CA ILE A 38 -3.94 -8.53 0.80
C ILE A 38 -4.17 -7.53 -0.32
N LEU A 39 -5.31 -7.61 -1.01
CA LEU A 39 -5.65 -6.70 -2.10
C LEU A 39 -5.74 -5.25 -1.61
N ASN A 40 -6.47 -5.00 -0.52
CA ASN A 40 -6.57 -3.67 0.06
C ASN A 40 -5.19 -3.13 0.46
N ASN A 41 -4.35 -3.94 1.11
CA ASN A 41 -3.00 -3.51 1.47
C ASN A 41 -2.15 -3.16 0.25
N ARG A 42 -2.31 -3.90 -0.87
CA ARG A 42 -1.61 -3.58 -2.12
C ARG A 42 -2.10 -2.28 -2.73
N ILE A 43 -3.42 -2.03 -2.71
CA ILE A 43 -4.01 -0.78 -3.20
C ILE A 43 -3.50 0.39 -2.37
N SER A 44 -3.60 0.32 -1.04
CA SER A 44 -3.11 1.37 -0.15
C SER A 44 -1.61 1.60 -0.29
N ALA A 45 -0.80 0.54 -0.40
CA ALA A 45 0.64 0.68 -0.63
C ALA A 45 0.96 1.38 -1.96
N ALA A 46 0.24 1.04 -3.04
CA ALA A 46 0.42 1.69 -4.33
C ALA A 46 0.01 3.17 -4.28
N GLN A 47 -1.13 3.48 -3.66
CA GLN A 47 -1.60 4.85 -3.46
C GLN A 47 -0.62 5.68 -2.62
N ASN A 48 -0.13 5.14 -1.50
CA ASN A 48 0.81 5.84 -0.64
C ASN A 48 2.14 6.11 -1.34
N LYS A 49 2.65 5.13 -2.09
CA LYS A 49 3.85 5.29 -2.92
C LYS A 49 3.67 6.41 -3.95
N GLU A 50 2.55 6.42 -4.66
CA GLU A 50 2.23 7.44 -5.66
C GLU A 50 2.06 8.83 -5.02
N ALA A 51 1.47 8.87 -3.82
CA ALA A 51 1.23 10.11 -3.10
C ALA A 51 2.54 10.78 -2.64
N VAL A 52 3.49 10.03 -2.07
CA VAL A 52 4.81 10.58 -1.71
C VAL A 52 5.63 10.99 -2.94
N GLU A 53 5.48 10.26 -4.05
CA GLU A 53 6.12 10.65 -5.31
C GLU A 53 5.54 11.95 -5.86
N SER A 54 4.22 12.11 -5.82
CA SER A 54 3.54 13.33 -6.25
C SER A 54 3.88 14.52 -5.36
N ALA A 55 4.04 14.30 -4.06
CA ALA A 55 4.48 15.32 -3.11
C ALA A 55 5.90 15.82 -3.41
N LEU A 56 6.84 14.94 -3.75
CA LEU A 56 8.16 15.35 -4.23
C LEU A 56 8.08 16.17 -5.52
N GLN A 57 7.22 15.77 -6.47
CA GLN A 57 7.02 16.53 -7.71
C GLN A 57 6.43 17.91 -7.44
N TYR A 58 5.50 18.01 -6.49
CA TYR A 58 4.92 19.27 -6.05
C TYR A 58 5.99 20.19 -5.44
N GLN A 59 6.85 19.65 -4.58
CA GLN A 59 7.96 20.39 -4.01
C GLN A 59 8.95 20.88 -5.08
N LEU A 60 9.27 20.04 -6.07
CA LEU A 60 10.10 20.42 -7.22
C LEU A 60 9.47 21.56 -8.02
N TYR A 61 8.17 21.50 -8.27
CA TYR A 61 7.46 22.56 -8.98
C TYR A 61 7.55 23.90 -8.24
N PHE A 62 7.37 23.91 -6.92
CA PHE A 62 7.52 25.10 -6.10
C PHE A 62 8.97 25.61 -6.07
N PHE A 63 9.92 24.69 -6.00
CA PHE A 63 11.33 25.04 -6.07
C PHE A 63 11.70 25.68 -7.42
N GLU A 64 11.23 25.12 -8.55
CA GLU A 64 11.52 25.65 -9.88
C GLU A 64 10.87 27.03 -10.11
N LYS A 65 9.64 27.23 -9.62
CA LYS A 65 8.90 28.48 -9.86
C LYS A 65 9.19 29.60 -8.87
N GLU A 66 9.28 29.26 -7.59
CA GLU A 66 9.34 30.23 -6.51
C GLU A 66 10.68 30.21 -5.78
N ASN A 67 11.58 29.29 -6.15
CA ASN A 67 12.89 29.08 -5.52
C ASN A 67 12.77 28.88 -4.00
N LEU A 68 11.70 28.18 -3.60
CA LEU A 68 11.34 27.93 -2.20
C LEU A 68 11.38 26.43 -1.90
N LEU A 69 11.99 26.09 -0.77
CA LEU A 69 11.96 24.76 -0.19
C LEU A 69 10.84 24.70 0.83
N LEU A 70 9.86 23.83 0.58
CA LEU A 70 8.71 23.65 1.46
C LEU A 70 9.07 22.84 2.71
N ASP A 71 8.44 23.20 3.83
CA ASP A 71 8.41 22.43 5.09
C ASP A 71 6.96 22.49 5.60
N GLU A 72 6.11 21.62 5.07
CA GLU A 72 4.66 21.66 5.33
C GLU A 72 4.01 20.28 5.34
N ASP A 73 2.86 20.20 6.00
CA ASP A 73 2.00 19.02 6.03
C ASP A 73 0.81 19.22 5.08
N ILE A 74 0.76 18.42 4.01
CA ILE A 74 -0.36 18.36 3.07
C ILE A 74 -1.37 17.33 3.56
N ASN A 75 -2.58 17.79 3.84
CA ASN A 75 -3.71 16.91 4.13
C ASN A 75 -4.43 16.55 2.82
N LEU A 76 -4.29 15.30 2.35
CA LEU A 76 -5.06 14.80 1.21
C LEU A 76 -6.47 14.37 1.63
N SER A 77 -6.62 13.88 2.86
CA SER A 77 -7.90 13.52 3.48
C SER A 77 -7.81 13.61 5.00
N GLU A 78 -8.89 13.29 5.73
CA GLU A 78 -8.88 13.24 7.19
C GLU A 78 -7.89 12.20 7.75
N GLU A 79 -7.58 11.16 6.98
CA GLU A 79 -6.73 10.03 7.40
C GLU A 79 -5.35 10.02 6.73
N ILE A 80 -5.14 10.83 5.68
CA ILE A 80 -3.91 10.84 4.90
C ILE A 80 -3.23 12.20 4.98
N LYS A 81 -2.09 12.22 5.67
CA LYS A 81 -1.20 13.38 5.79
C LYS A 81 0.15 13.07 5.17
N ILE A 82 0.64 14.00 4.37
CA ILE A 82 1.96 13.91 3.77
C ILE A 82 2.79 15.08 4.26
N THR A 83 3.91 14.79 4.89
CA THR A 83 4.88 15.79 5.31
C THR A 83 5.92 15.95 4.21
N ILE A 84 6.11 17.18 3.75
CA ILE A 84 7.12 17.56 2.76
C ILE A 84 8.18 18.38 3.46
N LYS A 85 9.46 18.07 3.24
CA LYS A 85 10.60 18.80 3.78
C LYS A 85 11.68 19.00 2.75
N GLY A 86 12.13 20.24 2.61
CA GLY A 86 13.27 20.63 1.80
C GLY A 86 14.42 21.11 2.67
N LYS A 87 15.62 20.66 2.37
CA LYS A 87 16.87 21.12 2.99
C LYS A 87 17.89 21.38 1.89
N GLU A 88 18.78 22.33 2.12
CA GLU A 88 19.92 22.58 1.25
C GLU A 88 21.21 22.60 2.06
N ASP A 89 22.30 22.18 1.43
CA ASP A 89 23.66 22.41 1.90
C ASP A 89 24.46 23.22 0.85
N ASP A 90 25.79 23.21 0.97
CA ASP A 90 26.68 23.96 0.07
C ASP A 90 26.63 23.44 -1.38
N ASN A 91 26.36 22.14 -1.60
CA ASN A 91 26.48 21.49 -2.90
C ASN A 91 25.18 20.83 -3.40
N PHE A 92 24.28 20.48 -2.49
CA PHE A 92 23.11 19.64 -2.74
C PHE A 92 21.83 20.22 -2.14
N ILE A 93 20.72 19.82 -2.75
CA ILE A 93 19.36 20.03 -2.29
C ILE A 93 18.75 18.67 -1.99
N TYR A 94 18.17 18.54 -0.82
CA TYR A 94 17.50 17.34 -0.31
C TYR A 94 16.01 17.61 -0.19
N LEU A 95 15.22 16.82 -0.92
CA LEU A 95 13.77 16.87 -0.90
C LEU A 95 13.27 15.55 -0.31
N THR A 96 12.37 15.63 0.64
CA THR A 96 11.83 14.47 1.34
C THR A 96 10.32 14.60 1.46
N ALA A 97 9.61 13.52 1.18
CA ALA A 97 8.18 13.42 1.37
C ALA A 97 7.86 12.12 2.12
N GLU A 98 7.06 12.23 3.17
CA GLU A 98 6.70 11.13 4.05
C GLU A 98 5.19 11.08 4.24
N ILE A 99 4.63 9.88 4.21
CA ILE A 99 3.21 9.63 4.52
C ILE A 99 3.10 8.78 5.79
N ASP A 100 2.54 9.35 6.84
CA ASP A 100 2.26 8.65 8.09
C ASP A 100 0.86 8.01 8.01
N SER A 101 0.83 6.73 7.62
CA SER A 101 -0.40 5.96 7.47
C SER A 101 -0.16 4.50 7.87
N GLY A 102 -1.20 3.66 7.84
CA GLY A 102 -1.06 2.22 8.14
C GLY A 102 -0.03 1.47 7.27
N ILE A 103 0.38 2.05 6.13
CA ILE A 103 1.50 1.56 5.31
C ILE A 103 2.40 2.77 4.98
N PRO A 104 3.38 3.11 5.84
CA PRO A 104 4.15 4.33 5.67
C PRO A 104 5.13 4.21 4.51
N TYR A 105 5.30 5.29 3.77
CA TYR A 105 6.23 5.42 2.67
C TYR A 105 7.03 6.70 2.81
N ILE A 106 8.29 6.64 2.39
CA ILE A 106 9.18 7.79 2.32
C ILE A 106 9.73 7.86 0.91
N ALA A 107 9.78 9.07 0.38
CA ALA A 107 10.45 9.38 -0.86
C ALA A 107 11.52 10.44 -0.58
N GLU A 108 12.75 10.17 -1.03
CA GLU A 108 13.89 11.06 -0.88
C GLU A 108 14.49 11.35 -2.25
N MET A 109 14.86 12.61 -2.46
CA MET A 109 15.54 13.07 -3.67
C MET A 109 16.71 13.97 -3.30
N THR A 110 17.84 13.74 -3.95
CA THR A 110 19.04 14.60 -3.84
C THR A 110 19.36 15.18 -5.20
N MET A 111 19.57 16.48 -5.25
CA MET A 111 19.92 17.24 -6.45
C MET A 111 21.19 18.04 -6.23
N GLU A 112 22.00 18.22 -7.27
CA GLU A 112 23.10 19.17 -7.26
C GLU A 112 22.57 20.61 -7.35
N LYS A 113 23.12 21.51 -6.54
CA LYS A 113 22.67 22.91 -6.46
C LYS A 113 23.00 23.72 -7.73
N GLU A 114 24.18 23.51 -8.30
CA GLU A 114 24.64 24.25 -9.48
C GLU A 114 23.93 23.81 -10.77
N SER A 115 23.76 22.51 -10.94
CA SER A 115 23.24 21.92 -12.18
C SER A 115 21.74 21.59 -12.12
N LEU A 116 21.16 21.60 -10.91
CA LEU A 116 19.81 21.10 -10.61
C LEU A 116 19.58 19.65 -11.09
N LYS A 117 20.67 18.91 -11.29
CA LYS A 117 20.60 17.52 -11.74
C LYS A 117 20.24 16.61 -10.58
N ILE A 118 19.29 15.72 -10.80
CA ILE A 118 18.94 14.67 -9.84
C ILE A 118 20.11 13.69 -9.76
N VAL A 119 20.72 13.61 -8.59
CA VAL A 119 21.81 12.68 -8.27
C VAL A 119 21.25 11.35 -7.80
N ASN A 120 20.23 11.41 -6.94
CA ASN A 120 19.58 10.24 -6.38
C ASN A 120 18.09 10.49 -6.17
N LYS A 121 17.28 9.45 -6.39
CA LYS A 121 15.87 9.42 -6.02
C LYS A 121 15.53 8.01 -5.55
N ILE A 122 15.06 7.89 -4.32
CA ILE A 122 14.64 6.62 -3.74
C ILE A 122 13.23 6.75 -3.17
N ILE A 123 12.43 5.70 -3.33
CA ILE A 123 11.12 5.60 -2.71
C ILE A 123 11.06 4.23 -2.04
N TYR A 124 10.84 4.23 -0.74
CA TYR A 124 10.86 3.02 0.05
C TYR A 124 9.77 3.05 1.12
N ARG A 125 9.45 1.86 1.62
CA ARG A 125 8.49 1.69 2.70
C ARG A 125 9.22 1.94 4.03
N SER A 126 8.68 2.80 4.88
CA SER A 126 9.22 3.00 6.22
C SER A 126 8.81 1.84 7.13
N GLU A 127 9.63 1.48 8.12
CA GLU A 127 9.32 0.43 9.11
C GLU A 127 8.51 0.99 10.28
#